data_AF-A0A517RL14-F1
#
_entry.id   AF-A0A517RL14-F1
#
_cell.length_a   1.000
_cell.length_b   1.000
_cell.length_c   1.000
_cell.angle_alpha   90.00
_cell.angle_beta   90.00
_cell.angle_gamma   90.00
#
_symmetry.space_group_name_H-M   'P 1'
#
loop_
_entity.id
_entity.type
_entity.pdbx_description
1 polymer ?
#
loop_
_entity_poly.entity_id
_entity_poly.type
_entity_poly.pdbx_seq_one_letter_code
_entity_poly.pdbx_strand_id
1 'polypeptide(L)'
;MASKRDRMSVYVREGVTVLDFGTMEIWDGADLALLRETLTRLVDKEKCKSIGVELTFVKYIPSGFFGMLYDLYEKGIAVTLYSPQPNVASMLWFKQFCQHTEDGRYLLKSDQTVDQEKPTEEQIRAEKEKWEKSLKPSSDYSTTAS
;
A
#
# COMPACT_ATOMS: atom_id res chain seq x y z
N MET A 1 -12.41 30.58 19.83
CA MET A 1 -13.46 29.85 19.09
C MET A 1 -12.79 29.18 17.90
N ALA A 2 -12.47 27.88 17.99
CA ALA A 2 -11.91 27.13 16.86
C ALA A 2 -13.10 26.64 16.02
N SER A 3 -13.25 27.18 14.82
CA SER A 3 -14.34 26.85 13.91
C SER A 3 -14.33 25.36 13.56
N LYS A 4 -15.51 24.76 13.66
CA LYS A 4 -15.88 23.34 13.45
C LYS A 4 -15.51 22.74 12.07
N ARG A 5 -14.71 23.42 11.25
CA ARG A 5 -14.40 23.08 9.86
C ARG A 5 -12.93 22.70 9.60
N ASP A 6 -12.06 22.75 10.61
CA ASP A 6 -10.61 22.56 10.45
C ASP A 6 -10.07 21.42 11.33
N ARG A 7 -10.77 20.29 11.35
CA ARG A 7 -10.30 19.09 12.08
C ARG A 7 -9.35 18.23 11.25
N MET A 8 -9.39 18.37 9.93
CA MET A 8 -8.66 17.52 9.00
C MET A 8 -8.26 18.34 7.77
N SER A 9 -6.97 18.32 7.46
CA SER A 9 -6.39 18.86 6.25
C SER A 9 -6.20 17.76 5.22
N VAL A 10 -6.43 18.10 3.94
CA VAL A 10 -6.18 17.19 2.82
C VAL A 10 -5.25 17.90 1.86
N TYR A 11 -4.13 17.27 1.53
CA TYR A 11 -3.14 17.81 0.61
C TYR A 11 -2.55 16.71 -0.27
N VAL A 12 -2.04 17.07 -1.45
CA VAL A 12 -1.40 16.11 -2.35
C VAL A 12 0.10 16.17 -2.14
N ARG A 13 0.71 15.02 -1.86
CA ARG A 13 2.16 14.85 -1.71
C ARG A 13 2.62 13.75 -2.65
N GLU A 14 3.48 14.08 -3.61
CA GLU A 14 4.06 13.12 -4.57
C GLU A 14 2.99 12.30 -5.34
N GLY A 15 1.85 12.93 -5.66
CA GLY A 15 0.73 12.26 -6.35
C GLY A 15 -0.16 11.42 -5.44
N VAL A 16 0.12 11.35 -4.13
CA VAL A 16 -0.70 10.69 -3.12
C VAL A 16 -1.54 11.73 -2.39
N THR A 17 -2.84 11.48 -2.24
CA THR A 17 -3.72 12.38 -1.48
C THR A 17 -3.61 12.06 0.00
N VAL A 18 -2.90 12.90 0.75
CA VAL A 18 -2.63 12.71 2.18
C VAL A 18 -3.68 13.41 3.03
N LEU A 19 -4.24 12.69 3.99
CA LEU A 19 -5.16 13.19 4.99
C LEU A 19 -4.43 13.33 6.33
N ASP A 20 -4.56 14.50 6.95
CA ASP A 20 -3.86 14.86 8.17
C ASP A 20 -4.82 15.49 9.18
N PHE A 21 -4.89 14.91 10.38
CA PHE A 21 -5.68 15.45 11.50
C PHE A 21 -4.87 16.41 12.39
N GLY A 22 -3.67 16.79 11.95
CA GLY A 22 -2.76 17.66 12.68
C GLY A 22 -2.33 17.03 14.01
N THR A 23 -2.49 17.77 15.11
CA THR A 23 -2.05 17.35 16.44
C THR A 23 -3.06 16.48 17.18
N MET A 24 -4.02 15.87 16.49
CA MET A 24 -5.08 15.07 17.12
C MET A 24 -4.55 13.68 17.50
N GLU A 25 -4.51 13.40 18.80
CA GLU A 25 -3.89 12.17 19.31
C GLU A 25 -4.86 10.98 19.41
N ILE A 26 -6.16 11.25 19.56
CA ILE A 26 -7.21 10.25 19.76
C ILE A 26 -8.32 10.56 18.78
N TRP A 27 -8.70 9.56 17.98
CA TRP A 27 -9.79 9.70 17.02
C TRP A 27 -11.06 9.13 17.61
N ASP A 28 -12.12 9.94 17.63
CA ASP A 28 -13.44 9.51 18.06
C ASP A 28 -14.29 8.98 16.87
N GLY A 29 -15.49 8.52 17.17
CA GLY A 29 -16.40 8.02 16.12
C GLY A 29 -16.82 9.07 15.10
N ALA A 30 -16.84 10.36 15.47
CA ALA A 30 -17.16 11.45 14.56
C ALA A 30 -15.97 11.76 13.63
N ASP A 31 -14.74 11.69 14.14
CA ASP A 31 -13.53 11.85 13.35
C ASP A 31 -13.39 10.70 12.32
N LEU A 32 -13.71 9.46 12.72
CA LEU A 32 -13.79 8.33 11.78
C LEU A 32 -14.89 8.51 10.73
N ALA A 33 -16.05 9.03 11.11
CA ALA A 33 -17.13 9.29 10.16
C ALA A 33 -16.71 10.36 9.14
N LEU A 34 -16.06 11.43 9.60
CA LEU A 34 -15.52 12.49 8.74
C LEU A 34 -14.43 11.97 7.80
N LEU A 35 -13.56 11.10 8.32
CA LEU A 35 -12.53 10.44 7.55
C LEU A 35 -13.15 9.61 6.44
N ARG A 36 -14.12 8.74 6.79
CA ARG A 36 -14.84 7.89 5.83
C ARG A 36 -15.48 8.71 4.72
N GLU A 37 -16.21 9.77 5.08
CA GLU A 37 -16.88 10.63 4.11
C GLU A 37 -15.86 11.27 3.15
N THR A 38 -14.73 11.72 3.67
CA THR A 38 -13.68 12.33 2.85
C THR A 38 -13.00 11.32 1.95
N LEU A 39 -12.66 10.14 2.47
CA LEU A 39 -12.10 9.04 1.69
C LEU A 39 -13.06 8.66 0.55
N THR A 40 -14.32 8.38 0.85
CA THR A 40 -15.34 8.06 -0.17
C THR A 40 -15.45 9.18 -1.20
N ARG A 41 -15.42 10.45 -0.80
CA ARG A 41 -15.44 11.59 -1.73
C ARG A 41 -14.23 11.59 -2.66
N LEU A 42 -13.03 11.41 -2.13
CA LEU A 42 -11.77 11.39 -2.91
C LEU A 42 -11.78 10.23 -3.92
N VAL A 43 -12.25 9.06 -3.50
CA VAL A 43 -12.35 7.88 -4.36
C VAL A 43 -13.40 8.04 -5.45
N ASP A 44 -14.62 8.40 -5.07
CA ASP A 44 -15.76 8.35 -6.00
C ASP A 44 -15.78 9.56 -6.92
N LYS A 45 -15.50 10.76 -6.39
CA LYS A 45 -15.54 12.03 -7.15
C LYS A 45 -14.21 12.36 -7.81
N GLU A 46 -13.11 12.22 -7.08
CA GLU A 46 -11.79 12.66 -7.54
C GLU A 46 -10.99 11.53 -8.19
N LYS A 47 -11.51 10.29 -8.17
CA LYS A 47 -10.89 9.10 -8.76
C LYS A 47 -9.44 8.90 -8.30
N CYS A 48 -9.16 9.25 -7.04
CA CYS A 48 -7.85 9.06 -6.43
C CYS A 48 -7.50 7.57 -6.39
N LYS A 49 -6.34 7.21 -6.96
CA LYS A 49 -5.80 5.84 -6.94
C LYS A 49 -4.87 5.58 -5.76
N SER A 50 -4.42 6.64 -5.09
CA SER A 50 -3.47 6.57 -3.99
C SER A 50 -3.84 7.56 -2.90
N ILE A 51 -3.98 7.05 -1.68
CA ILE A 51 -4.40 7.80 -0.50
C ILE A 51 -3.36 7.60 0.60
N GLY A 52 -3.00 8.71 1.25
CA GLY A 52 -2.09 8.77 2.37
C GLY A 52 -2.81 9.15 3.66
N VAL A 53 -2.38 8.65 4.80
CA VAL A 53 -2.85 9.10 6.12
C VAL A 53 -1.67 9.43 7.01
N GLU A 54 -1.67 10.64 7.56
CA GLU A 54 -0.66 11.11 8.51
C GLU A 54 -1.00 10.64 9.92
N LEU A 55 -0.06 9.91 10.53
CA LEU A 55 -0.23 9.29 11.85
C LEU A 55 0.77 9.80 12.89
N THR A 56 1.58 10.83 12.56
CA THR A 56 2.63 11.40 13.43
C THR A 56 2.18 11.62 14.88
N PHE A 57 0.99 12.20 15.10
CA PHE A 57 0.48 12.52 16.44
C PHE A 57 -0.48 11.47 17.02
N VAL A 58 -0.88 10.48 16.22
CA VAL A 58 -1.96 9.56 16.57
C VAL A 58 -1.45 8.48 17.52
N LYS A 59 -1.96 8.50 18.75
CA LYS A 59 -1.59 7.52 19.79
C LYS A 59 -2.50 6.30 19.78
N TYR A 60 -3.76 6.47 19.42
CA TYR A 60 -4.72 5.38 19.45
C TYR A 60 -5.67 5.46 18.27
N ILE A 61 -5.77 4.36 17.54
CA ILE A 61 -6.66 4.21 16.41
C ILE A 61 -7.73 3.17 16.76
N PRO A 62 -9.02 3.52 16.67
CA PRO A 62 -10.10 2.55 16.84
C PRO A 62 -10.06 1.48 15.76
N SER A 63 -10.56 0.28 16.08
CA SER A 63 -10.62 -0.86 15.15
C SER A 63 -11.37 -0.55 13.84
N GLY A 64 -12.35 0.36 13.89
CA GLY A 64 -13.10 0.80 12.71
C GLY A 64 -12.25 1.46 11.63
N PHE A 65 -11.09 2.05 11.97
CA PHE A 65 -10.18 2.64 10.99
C PHE A 65 -9.62 1.61 10.03
N PHE A 66 -9.19 0.45 10.54
CA PHE A 66 -8.64 -0.61 9.70
C PHE A 66 -9.67 -1.09 8.68
N GLY A 67 -10.92 -1.30 9.09
CA GLY A 67 -12.00 -1.65 8.18
C GLY A 67 -12.17 -0.63 7.05
N MET A 68 -12.09 0.67 7.36
CA MET A 68 -12.17 1.72 6.33
C MET A 68 -10.98 1.70 5.36
N LEU A 69 -9.76 1.46 5.84
CA LEU A 69 -8.61 1.33 4.97
C LEU A 69 -8.70 0.09 4.09
N TYR A 70 -9.20 -1.01 4.65
CA TYR A 70 -9.40 -2.25 3.93
C TYR A 70 -10.46 -2.09 2.82
N ASP A 71 -11.58 -1.41 3.10
CA ASP A 71 -12.61 -1.10 2.10
C ASP A 71 -12.03 -0.32 0.89
N LEU A 72 -11.09 0.60 1.13
CA LEU A 72 -10.40 1.33 0.06
C LEU A 72 -9.46 0.43 -0.74
N TYR A 73 -8.74 -0.43 -0.04
CA TYR A 73 -7.86 -1.40 -0.67
C TYR A 73 -8.65 -2.39 -1.55
N GLU A 74 -9.81 -2.87 -1.10
CA GLU A 74 -10.70 -3.72 -1.90
C GLU A 74 -11.22 -3.02 -3.16
N LYS A 75 -11.33 -1.69 -3.13
CA LYS A 75 -11.63 -0.87 -4.31
C LYS A 75 -10.42 -0.68 -5.25
N GLY A 76 -9.25 -1.26 -4.93
CA GLY A 76 -8.02 -1.18 -5.71
C GLY A 76 -7.21 0.09 -5.49
N ILE A 77 -7.36 0.74 -4.33
CA ILE A 77 -6.74 2.03 -4.02
C ILE A 77 -5.56 1.79 -3.10
N ALA A 78 -4.40 2.32 -3.48
CA ALA A 78 -3.20 2.20 -2.68
C ALA A 78 -3.31 3.08 -1.44
N VAL A 79 -3.18 2.47 -0.26
CA VAL A 79 -3.20 3.18 1.03
C VAL A 79 -1.79 3.23 1.61
N THR A 80 -1.33 4.44 1.92
CA THR A 80 -0.03 4.70 2.54
C THR A 80 -0.23 5.37 3.90
N LEU A 81 0.50 4.91 4.90
CA LEU A 81 0.51 5.45 6.25
C LEU A 81 1.86 6.13 6.48
N TYR A 82 1.81 7.38 6.93
CA TYR A 82 2.98 8.21 7.21
C TYR A 82 3.22 8.30 8.71
N SER A 83 4.49 8.13 9.11
CA SER A 83 4.98 8.33 10.48
C SER A 83 4.09 7.74 11.60
N PRO A 84 3.67 6.46 11.52
CA PRO A 84 2.88 5.86 12.59
C PRO A 84 3.68 5.82 13.87
N GLN A 85 3.03 6.18 14.98
CA GLN A 85 3.64 6.03 16.28
C GLN A 85 3.88 4.54 16.63
N PRO A 86 4.88 4.24 17.46
CA PRO A 86 5.27 2.85 17.77
C PRO A 86 4.16 2.02 18.41
N ASN A 87 3.21 2.65 19.11
CA ASN A 87 2.00 2.01 19.63
C ASN A 87 1.07 1.55 18.50
N VAL A 88 0.84 2.37 17.48
CA VAL A 88 0.06 2.01 16.29
C VAL A 88 0.78 0.93 15.50
N ALA A 89 2.09 1.08 15.26
CA ALA A 89 2.90 0.08 14.58
C ALA A 89 2.98 -1.26 15.34
N SER A 90 2.74 -1.24 16.65
CA SER A 90 2.68 -2.44 17.49
C SER A 90 1.38 -3.23 17.38
N MET A 91 0.33 -2.66 16.77
CA MET A 91 -0.96 -3.32 16.61
C MET A 91 -0.85 -4.54 15.70
N LEU A 92 -1.59 -5.60 16.04
CA LEU A 92 -1.53 -6.88 15.32
C LEU A 92 -1.89 -6.72 13.83
N TRP A 93 -2.97 -6.01 13.53
CA TRP A 93 -3.39 -5.74 12.15
C TRP A 93 -2.33 -4.92 11.40
N PHE A 94 -1.65 -3.98 12.07
CA PHE A 94 -0.62 -3.17 11.44
C PHE A 94 0.55 -4.05 11.02
N LYS A 95 1.00 -4.95 11.91
CA LYS A 95 2.07 -5.91 11.60
C LYS A 95 1.71 -6.93 10.52
N GLN A 96 0.43 -7.29 10.42
CA GLN A 96 -0.05 -8.27 9.45
C GLN A 96 -0.30 -7.67 8.05
N PHE A 97 -0.80 -6.43 7.98
CA PHE A 97 -1.28 -5.84 6.73
C PHE A 97 -0.48 -4.62 6.27
N CYS A 98 0.40 -4.05 7.10
CA CYS A 98 1.23 -2.91 6.70
C CYS A 98 2.68 -3.35 6.47
N GLN A 99 3.18 -3.14 5.25
CA GLN A 99 4.59 -3.35 4.93
C GLN A 99 5.36 -2.04 5.06
N HIS A 100 6.45 -2.06 5.82
CA HIS A 100 7.39 -0.95 5.90
C HIS A 100 8.16 -0.80 4.58
N THR A 101 8.20 0.42 4.06
CA THR A 101 8.97 0.83 2.88
C THR A 101 10.25 1.51 3.33
N GLU A 102 11.33 1.42 2.56
CA GLU A 102 12.64 2.00 2.91
C GLU A 102 12.58 3.51 3.24
N ASP A 103 11.60 4.24 2.71
CA ASP A 103 11.33 5.65 2.97
C ASP A 103 10.66 5.97 4.32
N GLY A 104 10.50 4.99 5.23
CA GLY A 104 9.80 5.20 6.52
C GLY A 104 8.28 5.30 6.38
N ARG A 105 7.73 4.88 5.24
CA ARG A 105 6.30 4.83 4.95
C ARG A 105 5.80 3.40 5.10
N TYR A 106 4.51 3.25 5.40
CA TYR A 106 3.90 1.94 5.51
C TYR A 106 2.79 1.79 4.48
N LEU A 107 2.88 0.77 3.63
CA LEU A 107 1.88 0.48 2.61
C LEU A 107 0.95 -0.61 3.11
N LEU A 108 -0.35 -0.41 2.96
CA LEU A 108 -1.32 -1.47 3.22
C LEU A 108 -1.26 -2.47 2.06
N LYS A 109 -0.87 -3.71 2.34
CA LYS A 109 -0.90 -4.83 1.41
C LYS A 109 -1.88 -5.89 1.92
N SER A 110 -2.65 -6.49 1.01
CA SER A 110 -3.24 -7.80 1.31
C SER A 110 -2.24 -8.89 0.94
N ASP A 111 -2.36 -10.01 1.64
CA ASP A 111 -1.65 -11.27 1.40
C ASP A 111 -1.77 -11.78 -0.06
N GLN A 112 -2.59 -11.15 -0.91
CA GLN A 112 -2.76 -11.52 -2.33
C GLN A 112 -1.90 -10.75 -3.34
N THR A 113 -1.13 -9.75 -2.92
CA THR A 113 -0.05 -9.24 -3.78
C THR A 113 1.26 -9.78 -3.25
N VAL A 114 1.54 -11.02 -3.65
CA VAL A 114 2.87 -11.42 -4.06
C VAL A 114 3.48 -10.20 -4.75
N ASP A 115 4.56 -9.70 -4.19
CA ASP A 115 5.44 -8.78 -4.88
C ASP A 115 6.01 -9.57 -6.06
N GLN A 116 5.21 -9.74 -7.11
CA GLN A 116 5.76 -9.91 -8.43
C GLN A 116 6.18 -8.50 -8.81
N GLU A 117 7.39 -8.12 -8.37
CA GLU A 117 8.33 -7.54 -9.32
C GLU A 117 8.10 -8.27 -10.64
N LYS A 118 7.36 -7.64 -11.56
CA LYS A 118 7.25 -8.17 -12.91
C LYS A 118 8.69 -8.35 -13.35
N PRO A 119 9.15 -9.59 -13.65
CA PRO A 119 10.51 -9.79 -14.05
C PRO A 119 10.78 -8.84 -15.21
N THR A 120 11.83 -8.02 -15.08
CA THR A 120 12.20 -7.01 -16.07
C THR A 120 12.29 -7.72 -17.44
N GLU A 121 12.00 -7.02 -18.54
CA GLU A 121 12.03 -7.65 -19.89
C GLU A 121 13.35 -8.40 -20.16
N GLU A 122 14.45 -7.96 -19.54
CA GLU A 122 15.76 -8.63 -19.55
C GLU A 122 15.77 -10.01 -18.88
N GLN A 123 15.09 -10.18 -17.73
CA GLN A 123 14.98 -11.46 -17.03
C GLN A 123 14.11 -12.44 -17.81
N ILE A 124 13.00 -11.96 -18.38
CA ILE A 124 12.13 -12.77 -19.25
C ILE A 124 12.91 -13.26 -20.48
N ARG A 125 13.73 -12.39 -21.08
CA ARG A 125 14.57 -12.74 -22.23
C ARG A 125 15.66 -13.74 -21.85
N ALA A 126 16.39 -13.50 -20.75
CA ALA A 126 17.44 -14.39 -20.29
C ALA A 126 16.92 -15.80 -19.95
N GLU A 127 15.74 -15.88 -19.34
CA GLU A 127 15.10 -17.16 -19.05
C GLU A 127 14.66 -17.86 -20.35
N LYS A 128 14.05 -17.15 -21.30
CA LYS A 128 13.74 -17.71 -22.63
C LYS A 128 14.97 -18.26 -23.36
N GLU A 129 16.07 -17.52 -23.37
CA GLU A 129 17.32 -17.97 -24.01
C GLU A 129 17.91 -19.20 -23.31
N LYS A 130 17.77 -19.30 -21.99
CA LYS A 130 18.20 -20.46 -21.20
C LYS A 130 17.35 -21.70 -21.50
N TRP A 131 16.03 -21.56 -21.56
CA TRP A 131 15.11 -22.64 -21.92
C TRP A 131 15.32 -23.10 -23.36
N GLU A 132 15.51 -22.17 -24.30
CA GLU A 132 15.76 -22.49 -25.70
C GLU A 132 17.11 -23.19 -25.91
N LYS A 133 18.16 -22.78 -25.18
CA LYS A 133 19.45 -23.49 -25.17
C LYS A 133 19.34 -24.89 -24.58
N SER A 134 18.50 -25.09 -23.56
CA SER A 134 18.27 -26.40 -22.95
C SER A 134 17.42 -27.33 -23.82
N LEU A 135 16.65 -26.79 -24.76
CA LEU A 135 15.82 -27.53 -25.71
C LEU A 135 16.55 -27.91 -27.00
N LYS A 136 17.76 -27.40 -27.25
CA LYS A 136 18.59 -27.86 -28.37
C LYS A 136 19.29 -29.16 -27.94
N PRO A 137 18.85 -30.35 -28.41
CA PRO A 137 19.59 -31.57 -28.15
C PRO A 137 21.00 -31.43 -28.74
N SER A 138 21.99 -31.81 -27.95
CA SER A 138 23.36 -32.05 -28.43
C SER A 138 23.29 -33.15 -29.50
N SER A 139 23.14 -32.74 -30.76
CA SER A 139 23.33 -33.60 -31.93
C SER A 139 24.82 -33.81 -32.09
N ASP A 140 25.40 -34.65 -31.24
CA ASP A 140 26.71 -35.27 -31.47
C ASP A 140 26.81 -36.47 -30.53
N TYR A 141 26.52 -37.67 -31.03
CA TYR A 141 27.58 -38.67 -31.14
C TYR A 141 27.28 -39.60 -32.30
N SER A 142 28.22 -39.54 -33.24
CA SER A 142 28.27 -40.18 -34.53
C SER A 142 28.49 -41.69 -34.43
N THR A 143 27.92 -42.41 -35.39
CA THR A 143 28.41 -43.62 -36.04
C THR A 143 29.79 -44.13 -35.60
N THR A 144 29.84 -45.38 -35.15
CA THR A 144 30.91 -46.31 -35.57
C THR A 144 30.30 -47.65 -35.93
N ALA A 145 30.40 -47.97 -37.21
CA ALA A 145 30.17 -49.27 -37.79
C ALA A 145 31.14 -50.31 -37.23
N SER A 146 30.67 -51.56 -37.12
CA SER A 146 31.26 -52.78 -37.72
C SER A 146 30.58 -54.03 -37.17
#